data_AF-A0A0N4ZI50-F1
#
_entry.id   AF-A0A0N4ZI50-F1
#
_cell.length_a   1.000
_cell.length_b   1.000
_cell.length_c   1.000
_cell.angle_alpha   90.00
_cell.angle_beta   90.00
_cell.angle_gamma   90.00
#
_symmetry.space_group_name_H-M   'P 1'
#
loop_
_entity.id
_entity.type
_entity.pdbx_description
1 polymer ?
#
loop_
_entity_poly.entity_id
_entity_poly.type
_entity_poly.pdbx_seq_one_letter_code
_entity_poly.pdbx_strand_id
1 'polypeptide(L)'
;MFSYLITLFLFFNTFPYVTYGCNAPPGCEDVGLTKDFVSEYSPHVQWTYQTDKSLRISGQASSENEAQKKLSADIKKVIDDIRGKYGGHLDLKSMELLDIGSSTVIGEFHYVNFPSKCELIECTSDSRVSWGSESDDLNVILQSQSGSGKFYYALDNYTYKSDEVQCDANGNKKKNGVQEWLPLKIRISFNKTPGVQKLCSVQWDELMKQVLEGLNKNFRVRDMSWE
;
A
#
# COMPACT_ATOMS: atom_id res chain seq x y z
N MET A 1 34.13 -61.63 -6.57
CA MET A 1 33.37 -61.13 -7.73
C MET A 1 32.21 -60.30 -7.22
N PHE A 2 32.18 -59.01 -7.57
CA PHE A 2 31.08 -58.03 -7.56
C PHE A 2 30.33 -57.83 -6.21
N SER A 3 30.52 -56.75 -5.42
CA SER A 3 30.44 -55.30 -5.72
C SER A 3 29.26 -54.92 -6.60
N TYR A 4 28.28 -54.19 -6.04
CA TYR A 4 27.31 -53.20 -6.59
C TYR A 4 26.18 -53.10 -5.53
N LEU A 5 25.96 -52.06 -4.73
CA LEU A 5 26.04 -50.59 -4.90
C LEU A 5 25.28 -50.10 -6.13
N ILE A 6 23.96 -49.99 -5.96
CA ILE A 6 23.06 -49.15 -6.74
C ILE A 6 22.30 -48.32 -5.69
N THR A 7 22.93 -47.29 -5.13
CA THR A 7 22.85 -45.89 -5.58
C THR A 7 21.42 -45.50 -5.99
N LEU A 8 20.65 -45.15 -4.97
CA LEU A 8 19.41 -44.40 -5.06
C LEU A 8 19.72 -43.04 -5.70
N PHE A 9 19.48 -42.90 -7.00
CA PHE A 9 19.49 -41.60 -7.67
C PHE A 9 18.24 -40.82 -7.23
N LEU A 10 18.31 -40.21 -6.04
CA LEU A 10 17.56 -39.00 -5.77
C LEU A 10 18.20 -37.92 -6.65
N PHE A 11 17.62 -37.70 -7.84
CA PHE A 11 17.75 -36.43 -8.53
C PHE A 11 17.13 -35.35 -7.63
N PHE A 12 17.89 -34.94 -6.63
CA PHE A 12 17.75 -33.60 -6.10
C PHE A 12 17.99 -32.67 -7.28
N ASN A 13 16.94 -31.99 -7.71
CA ASN A 13 17.05 -30.68 -8.32
C ASN A 13 17.68 -29.72 -7.29
N THR A 14 18.92 -29.97 -6.88
CA THR A 14 19.79 -28.93 -6.36
C THR A 14 20.21 -28.15 -7.59
N PHE A 15 19.36 -27.20 -7.99
CA PHE A 15 19.89 -25.96 -8.55
C PHE A 15 21.06 -25.55 -7.65
N PRO A 16 22.22 -25.21 -8.21
CA PRO A 16 23.29 -24.64 -7.41
C PRO A 16 22.74 -23.33 -6.86
N TYR A 17 22.22 -23.37 -5.64
CA TYR A 17 22.03 -22.19 -4.83
C TYR A 17 23.43 -21.66 -4.63
N VAL A 18 23.78 -20.65 -5.42
CA VAL A 18 24.95 -19.83 -5.20
C VAL A 18 24.79 -19.32 -3.77
N THR A 19 25.52 -19.94 -2.86
CA THR A 19 25.69 -19.47 -1.51
C THR A 19 26.43 -18.15 -1.64
N TYR A 20 25.68 -17.05 -1.70
CA TYR A 20 26.21 -15.73 -1.44
C TYR A 20 26.56 -15.65 0.05
N GLY A 21 27.58 -16.40 0.47
CA GLY A 21 28.50 -15.87 1.46
C GLY A 21 29.05 -14.61 0.81
N CYS A 22 28.47 -13.46 1.16
CA CYS A 22 28.88 -12.19 0.61
C CYS A 22 30.29 -11.88 1.10
N ASN A 23 31.30 -12.48 0.46
CA ASN A 23 32.57 -11.81 0.31
C ASN A 23 32.23 -10.56 -0.50
N ALA A 24 32.14 -9.43 0.21
CA ALA A 24 31.92 -8.13 -0.39
C ALA A 24 32.81 -8.01 -1.65
N PRO A 25 32.30 -7.48 -2.77
CA PRO A 25 33.10 -7.27 -3.97
C PRO A 25 34.43 -6.61 -3.58
N PRO A 26 35.58 -7.03 -4.12
CA PRO A 26 36.84 -6.35 -3.87
C PRO A 26 36.69 -4.87 -4.21
N GLY A 27 36.86 -3.98 -3.22
CA GLY A 27 36.64 -2.53 -3.37
C GLY A 27 35.27 -2.02 -2.92
N CYS A 28 34.40 -2.85 -2.35
CA CYS A 28 33.16 -2.37 -1.74
C CYS A 28 33.46 -1.55 -0.47
N GLU A 29 33.01 -0.29 -0.49
CA GLU A 29 32.94 0.60 0.66
C GLU A 29 31.86 0.12 1.64
N ASP A 30 32.23 0.03 2.92
CA ASP A 30 31.28 -0.29 3.98
C ASP A 30 30.41 0.94 4.24
N VAL A 31 29.13 0.84 3.88
CA VAL A 31 28.15 1.94 4.03
C VAL A 31 27.28 1.77 5.28
N GLY A 32 27.63 0.83 6.16
CA GLY A 32 26.98 0.59 7.44
C GLY A 32 25.85 -0.44 7.42
N LEU A 33 25.40 -0.82 8.62
CA LEU A 33 24.34 -1.82 8.86
C LEU A 33 22.96 -1.21 9.13
N THR A 34 22.84 0.11 8.99
CA THR A 34 21.59 0.86 9.15
C THR A 34 21.42 1.79 7.96
N LYS A 35 20.25 1.77 7.34
CA LYS A 35 19.85 2.70 6.29
C LYS A 35 18.42 3.16 6.47
N ASP A 36 18.16 4.37 6.00
CA ASP A 36 16.82 4.92 5.94
C ASP A 36 16.31 4.81 4.51
N PHE A 37 15.16 4.16 4.32
CA PHE A 37 14.46 4.09 3.06
C PHE A 37 13.40 5.20 3.02
N VAL A 38 13.48 6.07 2.01
CA VAL A 38 12.54 7.16 1.77
C VAL A 38 11.71 6.82 0.54
N SER A 39 10.39 6.98 0.63
CA SER A 39 9.45 6.58 -0.40
C SER A 39 8.14 7.36 -0.26
N GLU A 40 7.21 7.17 -1.20
CA GLU A 40 5.82 7.56 -1.07
C GLU A 40 4.92 6.32 -1.07
N TYR A 41 3.85 6.34 -0.28
CA TYR A 41 2.84 5.30 -0.29
C TYR A 41 1.46 5.88 -0.53
N SER A 42 0.60 5.07 -1.14
CA SER A 42 -0.81 5.39 -1.21
C SER A 42 -1.51 4.86 0.03
N PRO A 43 -2.18 5.71 0.82
CA PRO A 43 -2.73 5.28 2.09
C PRO A 43 -3.82 4.23 1.88
N HIS A 44 -3.54 3.02 2.34
CA HIS A 44 -4.53 1.97 2.46
C HIS A 44 -5.44 2.27 3.64
N VAL A 45 -6.74 1.95 3.57
CA VAL A 45 -7.73 2.27 4.62
C VAL A 45 -7.24 1.87 6.02
N GLN A 46 -6.61 0.70 6.15
CA GLN A 46 -6.08 0.20 7.43
C GLN A 46 -4.88 0.99 7.99
N TRP A 47 -4.20 1.77 7.15
CA TRP A 47 -3.09 2.66 7.50
C TRP A 47 -3.53 4.12 7.67
N THR A 48 -4.84 4.34 7.78
CA THR A 48 -5.44 5.67 7.99
C THR A 48 -6.31 5.61 9.22
N TYR A 49 -6.61 6.76 9.82
CA TYR A 49 -7.45 6.80 11.01
C TYR A 49 -8.61 7.79 10.88
N GLN A 50 -9.61 7.58 11.73
CA GLN A 50 -10.71 8.50 11.96
C GLN A 50 -11.15 8.36 13.41
N THR A 51 -11.02 9.45 14.16
CA THR A 51 -11.33 9.48 15.60
C THR A 51 -12.83 9.44 15.85
N ASP A 52 -13.63 10.06 14.98
CA ASP A 52 -15.09 9.98 15.04
C ASP A 52 -15.59 8.61 14.56
N LYS A 53 -16.11 7.81 15.49
CA LYS A 53 -16.65 6.48 15.21
C LYS A 53 -17.79 6.50 14.17
N SER A 54 -18.57 7.57 14.09
CA SER A 54 -19.69 7.69 13.15
C SER A 54 -19.24 7.91 11.70
N LEU A 55 -18.05 8.45 11.50
CA LEU A 55 -17.46 8.76 10.19
C LEU A 55 -16.46 7.68 9.73
N ARG A 56 -16.13 6.73 10.60
CA ARG A 56 -15.13 5.69 10.34
C ARG A 56 -15.71 4.57 9.49
N ILE A 57 -15.03 4.25 8.38
CA ILE A 57 -15.40 3.11 7.54
C ILE A 57 -14.80 1.80 8.07
N SER A 58 -15.30 0.67 7.56
CA SER A 58 -14.80 -0.66 7.93
C SER A 58 -13.29 -0.80 7.63
N GLY A 59 -12.53 -1.35 8.58
CA GLY A 59 -11.08 -1.56 8.46
C GLY A 59 -10.20 -0.36 8.81
N GLN A 60 -10.76 0.86 8.82
CA GLN A 60 -10.03 2.06 9.19
C GLN A 60 -9.68 2.05 10.69
N ALA A 61 -8.49 2.54 11.04
CA ALA A 61 -8.04 2.58 12.42
C ALA A 61 -8.81 3.64 13.25
N SER A 62 -8.91 3.41 14.54
CA SER A 62 -9.58 4.32 15.48
C SER A 62 -8.70 5.49 15.97
N SER A 63 -7.39 5.40 15.74
CA SER A 63 -6.40 6.39 16.13
C SER A 63 -5.17 6.31 15.24
N GLU A 64 -4.41 7.39 15.18
CA GLU A 64 -3.12 7.47 14.49
C GLU A 64 -2.17 6.35 14.95
N ASN A 65 -2.04 6.15 16.27
CA ASN A 65 -1.20 5.09 16.85
C ASN A 65 -1.59 3.69 16.38
N GLU A 66 -2.89 3.42 16.21
CA GLU A 66 -3.36 2.12 15.70
C GLU A 66 -3.01 1.96 14.21
N ALA A 67 -3.20 3.00 13.41
CA ALA A 67 -2.80 3.01 11.99
C ALA A 67 -1.29 2.82 11.84
N GLN A 68 -0.48 3.48 12.69
CA GLN A 68 0.97 3.35 12.70
C GLN A 68 1.41 1.93 13.04
N LYS A 69 0.78 1.30 14.04
CA LYS A 69 1.06 -0.09 14.40
C LYS A 69 0.75 -1.05 13.25
N LYS A 70 -0.35 -0.84 12.52
CA LYS A 70 -0.71 -1.66 11.35
C LYS A 70 0.30 -1.49 10.22
N LEU A 71 0.65 -0.25 9.86
CA LEU A 71 1.66 0.06 8.84
C LEU A 71 3.02 -0.57 9.19
N SER A 72 3.50 -0.37 10.43
CA SER A 72 4.74 -0.95 10.92
C SER A 72 4.71 -2.48 10.87
N ALA A 73 3.61 -3.12 11.27
CA ALA A 73 3.49 -4.57 11.25
C ALA A 73 3.55 -5.13 9.82
N ASP A 74 2.89 -4.48 8.86
CA ASP A 74 2.89 -4.89 7.46
C ASP A 74 4.27 -4.75 6.81
N ILE A 75 4.95 -3.62 7.03
CA ILE A 75 6.34 -3.40 6.55
C ILE A 75 7.29 -4.41 7.20
N LYS A 76 7.18 -4.63 8.50
CA LYS A 76 8.03 -5.59 9.22
C LYS A 76 7.87 -6.99 8.64
N LYS A 77 6.63 -7.39 8.33
CA LYS A 77 6.35 -8.69 7.70
C LYS A 77 7.05 -8.82 6.35
N VAL A 78 7.00 -7.79 5.51
CA VAL A 78 7.72 -7.78 4.22
C VAL A 78 9.22 -7.98 4.42
N ILE A 79 9.82 -7.27 5.37
CA ILE A 79 11.26 -7.37 5.66
C ILE A 79 11.60 -8.78 6.21
N ASP A 80 10.79 -9.30 7.13
CA ASP A 80 10.96 -10.64 7.69
C ASP A 80 10.88 -11.74 6.59
N ASP A 81 9.94 -11.62 5.65
CA ASP A 81 9.80 -12.52 4.50
C ASP A 81 11.01 -12.46 3.55
N ILE A 82 11.54 -11.26 3.33
CA ILE A 82 12.75 -11.06 2.52
C ILE A 82 13.95 -11.72 3.21
N ARG A 83 14.14 -11.51 4.53
CA ARG A 83 15.20 -12.16 5.31
C ARG A 83 15.17 -13.69 5.16
N GLY A 84 13.97 -14.28 5.18
CA GLY A 84 13.79 -15.72 5.00
C GLY A 84 14.34 -16.25 3.66
N LYS A 85 14.33 -15.42 2.61
CA LYS A 85 14.85 -15.76 1.27
C LYS A 85 16.37 -15.60 1.12
N TYR A 86 16.98 -14.68 1.86
CA TYR A 86 18.44 -14.45 1.86
C TYR A 86 19.22 -15.35 2.84
N GLY A 87 18.63 -16.49 3.23
CA GLY A 87 19.33 -17.50 4.05
C GLY A 87 19.52 -17.13 5.52
N GLY A 88 18.77 -16.15 6.06
CA GLY A 88 18.79 -15.84 7.49
C GLY A 88 20.08 -15.22 8.03
N HIS A 89 21.04 -14.88 7.17
CA HIS A 89 22.32 -14.30 7.59
C HIS A 89 22.21 -12.84 8.05
N LEU A 90 21.18 -12.13 7.60
CA LEU A 90 20.83 -10.78 8.05
C LEU A 90 19.94 -10.89 9.27
N ASP A 91 20.44 -10.52 10.44
CA ASP A 91 19.64 -10.50 11.66
C ASP A 91 19.06 -9.10 11.87
N LEU A 92 17.74 -8.93 11.71
CA LEU A 92 17.06 -7.65 11.83
C LEU A 92 17.12 -7.17 13.29
N LYS A 93 17.85 -6.08 13.53
CA LYS A 93 17.93 -5.41 14.83
C LYS A 93 16.66 -4.61 15.11
N SER A 94 16.30 -3.73 14.19
CA SER A 94 15.11 -2.90 14.30
C SER A 94 14.58 -2.48 12.93
N MET A 95 13.27 -2.23 12.89
CA MET A 95 12.61 -1.48 11.83
C MET A 95 11.76 -0.40 12.50
N GLU A 96 11.97 0.85 12.09
CA GLU A 96 11.30 2.01 12.68
C GLU A 96 10.70 2.86 11.55
N LEU A 97 9.46 3.29 11.74
CA LEU A 97 8.91 4.40 10.95
C LEU A 97 9.51 5.69 11.49
N LEU A 98 10.14 6.46 10.62
CA LEU A 98 10.77 7.73 10.97
C LEU A 98 9.95 8.90 10.43
N ASP A 99 9.89 9.94 11.24
CA ASP A 99 9.29 11.19 10.82
C ASP A 99 10.13 11.87 9.73
N ILE A 100 9.46 12.33 8.68
CA ILE A 100 10.04 13.18 7.64
C ILE A 100 9.73 14.63 8.02
N GLY A 101 10.54 15.20 8.90
CA GLY A 101 10.27 16.53 9.46
C GLY A 101 9.19 16.47 10.53
N SER A 102 8.07 17.16 10.35
CA SER A 102 7.03 17.30 11.38
C SER A 102 6.09 16.09 11.55
N SER A 103 6.20 15.04 10.73
CA SER A 103 5.63 13.71 11.00
C SER A 103 5.88 12.72 9.85
N THR A 104 5.87 11.42 10.15
CA THR A 104 5.50 10.35 9.21
C THR A 104 4.02 10.56 8.91
N VAL A 105 3.63 10.84 7.66
CA VAL A 105 2.24 11.26 7.43
C VAL A 105 1.32 10.04 7.40
N ILE A 106 0.70 9.77 8.55
CA ILE A 106 -0.51 8.93 8.64
C ILE A 106 -1.71 9.86 8.56
N GLY A 107 -2.51 9.72 7.52
CA GLY A 107 -3.65 10.62 7.29
C GLY A 107 -4.86 10.29 8.17
N GLU A 108 -5.45 11.34 8.77
CA GLU A 108 -6.84 11.31 9.21
C GLU A 108 -7.73 11.60 8.00
N PHE A 109 -8.46 10.58 7.55
CA PHE A 109 -9.34 10.74 6.38
C PHE A 109 -10.78 10.46 6.77
N HIS A 110 -11.66 11.41 6.45
CA HIS A 110 -13.09 11.17 6.40
C HIS A 110 -13.45 10.70 5.00
N TYR A 111 -13.74 9.41 4.85
CA TYR A 111 -14.13 8.84 3.58
C TYR A 111 -15.61 9.10 3.30
N VAL A 112 -15.88 9.86 2.25
CA VAL A 112 -17.24 10.09 1.78
C VAL A 112 -17.66 8.95 0.85
N ASN A 113 -18.85 8.41 1.10
CA ASN A 113 -19.47 7.44 0.21
C ASN A 113 -20.14 8.19 -0.94
N PHE A 114 -19.44 8.29 -2.06
CA PHE A 114 -20.07 8.77 -3.30
C PHE A 114 -21.06 7.72 -3.83
N PRO A 115 -22.27 8.14 -4.23
CA PRO A 115 -23.21 7.22 -4.86
C PRO A 115 -22.58 6.61 -6.12
N SER A 116 -22.79 5.30 -6.34
CA SER A 116 -22.24 4.58 -7.51
C SER A 116 -22.83 5.04 -8.83
N LYS A 117 -24.02 5.65 -8.77
CA LYS A 117 -24.71 6.34 -9.85
C LYS A 117 -25.13 7.71 -9.35
N CYS A 118 -24.79 8.75 -10.08
CA CYS A 118 -25.16 10.13 -9.78
C CYS A 118 -26.62 10.47 -10.15
N GLU A 119 -27.49 9.46 -10.25
CA GLU A 119 -28.87 9.59 -10.70
C GLU A 119 -29.80 9.20 -9.55
N LEU A 120 -30.41 10.18 -8.90
CA LEU A 120 -31.68 9.96 -8.21
C LEU A 120 -32.78 10.23 -9.26
N ILE A 121 -33.47 9.17 -9.68
CA ILE A 121 -34.64 9.26 -10.57
C ILE A 121 -35.85 9.44 -9.65
N GLU A 122 -36.36 10.67 -9.56
CA GLU A 122 -37.63 10.94 -8.90
C GLU A 122 -38.72 11.07 -9.97
N CYS A 123 -39.62 10.08 -10.01
CA CYS A 123 -40.81 10.13 -10.84
C CYS A 123 -41.93 10.77 -10.02
N THR A 124 -42.30 12.01 -10.35
CA THR A 124 -43.47 12.65 -9.75
C THR A 124 -44.62 12.62 -10.75
N SER A 125 -45.84 12.36 -10.27
CA SER A 125 -47.01 12.49 -11.11
C SER A 125 -47.24 13.96 -11.41
N ASP A 126 -47.23 14.35 -12.69
CA ASP A 126 -47.72 15.67 -13.05
C ASP A 126 -49.23 15.67 -12.76
N SER A 127 -49.64 16.47 -11.77
CA SER A 127 -51.04 16.65 -11.38
C SER A 127 -51.97 17.11 -12.52
N ARG A 128 -51.40 17.52 -13.66
CA ARG A 128 -52.11 17.91 -14.89
C ARG A 128 -52.36 16.74 -15.86
N VAL A 129 -51.80 15.57 -15.60
CA VAL A 129 -51.92 14.37 -16.46
C VAL A 129 -52.85 13.36 -15.80
N SER A 130 -53.89 12.95 -16.53
CA SER A 130 -54.80 11.88 -16.11
C SER A 130 -54.26 10.54 -16.61
N TRP A 131 -53.63 9.78 -15.72
CA TRP A 131 -52.97 8.52 -16.04
C TRP A 131 -53.93 7.51 -16.69
N GLY A 132 -53.61 7.06 -17.90
CA GLY A 132 -54.37 6.04 -18.64
C GLY A 132 -54.54 6.29 -20.15
N SER A 133 -53.81 7.24 -20.75
CA SER A 133 -53.91 7.56 -22.18
C SER A 133 -52.58 7.33 -22.92
N GLU A 134 -52.62 7.05 -24.23
CA GLU A 134 -51.43 6.70 -25.04
C GLU A 134 -50.40 7.83 -25.17
N SER A 135 -50.69 9.03 -24.63
CA SER A 135 -49.87 10.25 -24.73
C SER A 135 -49.35 10.77 -23.39
N ASP A 136 -49.31 9.95 -22.34
CA ASP A 136 -48.87 10.38 -21.01
C ASP A 136 -47.33 10.51 -20.94
N ASP A 137 -46.80 11.73 -20.83
CA ASP A 137 -45.37 11.98 -20.64
C ASP A 137 -44.99 11.91 -19.14
N LEU A 138 -44.08 10.99 -18.80
CA LEU A 138 -43.48 10.87 -17.48
C LEU A 138 -42.42 11.97 -17.28
N ASN A 139 -42.60 12.81 -16.26
CA ASN A 139 -41.59 13.80 -15.91
C ASN A 139 -40.53 13.16 -15.00
N VAL A 140 -39.31 12.99 -15.51
CA VAL A 140 -38.18 12.41 -14.78
C VAL A 140 -37.26 13.53 -14.29
N ILE A 141 -37.19 13.72 -12.97
CA ILE A 141 -36.25 14.66 -12.37
C ILE A 141 -34.98 13.89 -12.00
N LEU A 142 -33.84 14.28 -12.59
CA LEU A 142 -32.51 13.81 -12.21
C LEU A 142 -31.89 14.80 -11.21
N GLN A 143 -31.75 14.40 -9.94
CA GLN A 143 -31.08 15.24 -8.94
C GLN A 143 -29.56 14.99 -8.96
N SER A 144 -28.77 16.04 -9.25
CA SER A 144 -27.31 16.06 -9.13
C SER A 144 -26.88 16.60 -7.76
N GLN A 145 -25.89 15.97 -7.11
CA GLN A 145 -25.21 16.55 -5.94
C GLN A 145 -23.92 17.25 -6.36
N SER A 146 -23.81 18.54 -6.04
CA SER A 146 -22.59 19.34 -6.18
C SER A 146 -22.13 19.87 -4.83
N GLY A 147 -20.85 19.74 -4.54
CA GLY A 147 -20.23 20.28 -3.32
C GLY A 147 -18.79 20.68 -3.58
N SER A 148 -18.34 21.76 -2.94
CA SER A 148 -16.97 22.26 -2.97
C SER A 148 -16.23 21.86 -1.70
N GLY A 149 -15.01 21.32 -1.82
CA GLY A 149 -14.19 20.91 -0.68
C GLY A 149 -13.24 19.77 -1.03
N LYS A 150 -12.31 19.44 -0.12
CA LYS A 150 -11.47 18.24 -0.25
C LYS A 150 -12.25 17.03 0.23
N PHE A 151 -12.51 16.10 -0.68
CA PHE A 151 -13.21 14.86 -0.38
C PHE A 151 -12.29 13.67 -0.55
N TYR A 152 -12.27 12.78 0.44
CA TYR A 152 -11.54 11.52 0.35
C TYR A 152 -12.51 10.38 0.10
N TYR A 153 -12.13 9.43 -0.74
CA TYR A 153 -12.88 8.20 -0.94
C TYR A 153 -11.95 7.01 -1.05
N ALA A 154 -12.46 5.84 -0.64
CA ALA A 154 -11.75 4.59 -0.75
C ALA A 154 -12.17 3.86 -2.04
N LEU A 155 -11.19 3.45 -2.85
CA LEU A 155 -11.39 2.53 -3.98
C LEU A 155 -10.32 1.43 -3.89
N ASP A 156 -10.76 0.17 -3.90
CA ASP A 156 -9.90 -0.99 -3.64
C ASP A 156 -9.07 -0.86 -2.36
N ASN A 157 -9.68 -0.28 -1.31
CA ASN A 157 -9.05 0.09 -0.05
C ASN A 157 -7.92 1.15 -0.11
N TYR A 158 -7.73 1.85 -1.23
CA TYR A 158 -6.78 2.95 -1.34
C TYR A 158 -7.46 4.30 -1.31
N THR A 159 -6.75 5.31 -0.80
CA THR A 159 -7.24 6.68 -0.66
C THR A 159 -7.08 7.47 -1.94
N TYR A 160 -8.17 8.10 -2.36
CA TYR A 160 -8.21 9.06 -3.45
C TYR A 160 -8.77 10.38 -2.93
N LYS A 161 -8.26 11.49 -3.44
CA LYS A 161 -8.78 12.83 -3.18
C LYS A 161 -9.48 13.40 -4.42
N SER A 162 -10.54 14.16 -4.19
CA SER A 162 -11.14 15.03 -5.19
C SER A 162 -11.37 16.40 -4.59
N ASP A 163 -11.07 17.45 -5.36
CA ASP A 163 -11.36 18.84 -4.99
C ASP A 163 -12.77 19.27 -5.44
N GLU A 164 -13.45 18.43 -6.24
CA GLU A 164 -14.81 18.66 -6.72
C GLU A 164 -15.68 17.40 -6.58
N VAL A 165 -16.95 17.57 -6.20
CA VAL A 165 -17.98 16.54 -6.37
C VAL A 165 -18.76 16.89 -7.63
N GLN A 166 -18.40 16.30 -8.77
CA GLN A 166 -19.18 16.42 -9.99
C GLN A 166 -19.99 15.15 -10.23
N CYS A 167 -21.22 15.15 -9.73
CA CYS A 167 -22.25 14.25 -10.18
C CYS A 167 -23.04 14.91 -11.32
N ASP A 168 -22.50 14.92 -12.55
CA ASP A 168 -23.30 15.38 -13.70
C ASP A 168 -24.31 14.28 -14.06
N ALA A 169 -25.48 14.71 -14.54
CA ALA A 169 -26.65 13.91 -14.89
C ALA A 169 -26.45 12.85 -16.01
N ASN A 170 -25.22 12.56 -16.43
CA ASN A 170 -24.91 11.52 -17.40
C ASN A 170 -24.39 10.27 -16.67
N GLY A 171 -25.17 9.17 -16.69
CA GLY A 171 -24.91 7.88 -16.06
C GLY A 171 -23.61 7.13 -16.43
N ASN A 172 -22.66 7.79 -17.07
CA ASN A 172 -21.34 7.28 -17.43
C ASN A 172 -20.16 7.96 -16.69
N LYS A 173 -20.41 8.80 -15.67
CA LYS A 173 -19.30 9.45 -14.95
C LYS A 173 -18.62 8.53 -13.93
N LYS A 174 -17.31 8.36 -14.10
CA LYS A 174 -16.41 7.66 -13.18
C LYS A 174 -16.06 8.58 -12.01
N LYS A 175 -15.75 7.98 -10.86
CA LYS A 175 -15.13 8.68 -9.72
C LYS A 175 -13.84 9.34 -10.20
N ASN A 176 -13.87 10.66 -10.42
CA ASN A 176 -12.70 11.43 -10.83
C ASN A 176 -12.01 11.92 -9.56
N GLY A 177 -10.98 11.21 -9.12
CA GLY A 177 -10.10 11.70 -8.07
C GLY A 177 -8.68 11.24 -8.33
N VAL A 178 -7.74 11.98 -7.78
CA VAL A 178 -6.32 11.66 -7.88
C VAL A 178 -5.96 10.80 -6.69
N GLN A 179 -5.18 9.75 -6.93
CA GLN A 179 -4.68 8.91 -5.86
C GLN A 179 -3.84 9.74 -4.88
N GLU A 180 -4.10 9.59 -3.59
CA GLU A 180 -3.30 10.27 -2.56
C GLU A 180 -1.99 9.53 -2.34
N TRP A 181 -0.91 10.28 -2.22
CA TRP A 181 0.45 9.80 -1.95
C TRP A 181 0.99 10.55 -0.75
N LEU A 182 1.34 9.81 0.30
CA LEU A 182 1.92 10.33 1.52
C LEU A 182 3.38 9.90 1.63
N PRO A 183 4.25 10.76 2.17
CA PRO A 183 5.66 10.42 2.32
C PRO A 183 5.85 9.35 3.42
N LEU A 184 6.84 8.48 3.23
CA LEU A 184 7.17 7.35 4.10
C LEU A 184 8.69 7.26 4.27
N LYS A 185 9.16 7.24 5.52
CA LYS A 185 10.56 6.95 5.84
C LYS A 185 10.65 5.79 6.82
N ILE A 186 11.47 4.81 6.48
CA ILE A 186 11.64 3.57 7.23
C ILE A 186 13.11 3.39 7.51
N ARG A 187 13.51 3.34 8.78
CA ARG A 187 14.86 2.93 9.16
C ARG A 187 14.92 1.44 9.33
N ILE A 188 15.84 0.79 8.64
CA ILE A 188 16.13 -0.64 8.79
C ILE A 188 17.54 -0.78 9.34
N SER A 189 17.69 -1.54 10.42
CA SER A 189 18.97 -1.84 11.06
C SER A 189 19.18 -3.33 11.19
N PHE A 190 20.38 -3.81 10.86
CA PHE A 190 20.79 -5.20 11.09
C PHE A 190 21.84 -5.32 12.20
N ASN A 191 21.84 -6.45 12.90
CA ASN A 191 22.90 -6.82 13.84
C ASN A 191 24.15 -7.23 13.07
N LYS A 192 25.31 -6.88 13.63
CA LYS A 192 26.59 -7.38 13.16
C LYS A 192 26.73 -8.84 13.56
N THR A 193 26.89 -9.74 12.60
CA THR A 193 27.07 -11.18 12.83
C THR A 193 28.39 -11.66 12.22
N PRO A 194 28.95 -12.81 12.64
CA PRO A 194 30.14 -13.38 11.99
C PRO A 194 29.98 -13.54 10.46
N GLY A 195 28.76 -13.83 9.98
CA GLY A 195 28.44 -13.97 8.56
C GLY A 195 28.18 -12.65 7.82
N VAL A 196 27.81 -11.58 8.53
CA VAL A 196 27.55 -10.24 7.98
C VAL A 196 28.26 -9.20 8.83
N GLN A 197 29.54 -9.00 8.52
CA GLN A 197 30.40 -8.03 9.22
C GLN A 197 30.23 -6.60 8.69
N LYS A 198 29.85 -6.45 7.42
CA LYS A 198 29.64 -5.18 6.71
C LYS A 198 28.58 -5.34 5.62
N LEU A 199 27.98 -4.22 5.21
CA LEU A 199 27.09 -4.16 4.05
C LEU A 199 27.56 -3.11 3.05
N CYS A 200 27.52 -3.50 1.78
CA CYS A 200 27.85 -2.69 0.61
C CYS A 200 26.61 -1.96 0.10
N SER A 201 26.81 -0.87 -0.65
CA SER A 201 25.75 -0.19 -1.40
C SER A 201 24.90 -1.16 -2.23
N VAL A 202 25.54 -2.04 -3.01
CA VAL A 202 24.85 -3.03 -3.87
C VAL A 202 23.92 -3.96 -3.07
N GLN A 203 24.26 -4.29 -1.83
CA GLN A 203 23.41 -5.14 -0.98
C GLN A 203 22.21 -4.35 -0.44
N TRP A 204 22.40 -3.07 -0.12
CA TRP A 204 21.32 -2.17 0.24
C TRP A 204 20.40 -1.86 -0.94
N ASP A 205 20.94 -1.69 -2.15
CA ASP A 205 20.19 -1.52 -3.39
C ASP A 205 19.28 -2.72 -3.66
N GLU A 206 19.83 -3.93 -3.53
CA GLU A 206 19.07 -5.16 -3.70
C GLU A 206 18.01 -5.31 -2.60
N LEU A 207 18.34 -5.05 -1.33
CA LEU A 207 17.36 -5.06 -0.25
C LEU A 207 16.23 -4.06 -0.49
N MET A 208 16.56 -2.83 -0.87
CA MET A 208 15.60 -1.77 -1.19
C MET A 208 14.65 -2.22 -2.32
N LYS A 209 15.20 -2.77 -3.40
CA LYS A 209 14.41 -3.32 -4.50
C LYS A 209 13.44 -4.41 -4.03
N GLN A 210 13.91 -5.36 -3.22
CA GLN A 210 13.06 -6.43 -2.69
C GLN A 210 11.98 -5.90 -1.74
N VAL A 211 12.30 -4.91 -0.90
CA VAL A 211 11.33 -4.27 0.00
C VAL A 211 10.26 -3.55 -0.82
N LEU A 212 10.64 -2.80 -1.84
CA LEU A 212 9.71 -2.13 -2.75
C LEU A 212 8.81 -3.15 -3.47
N GLU A 213 9.37 -4.23 -4.02
CA GLU A 213 8.61 -5.30 -4.66
C GLU A 213 7.67 -6.02 -3.68
N GLY A 214 8.13 -6.25 -2.44
CA GLY A 214 7.35 -6.90 -1.39
C GLY A 214 6.17 -6.05 -0.93
N LEU A 215 6.39 -4.74 -0.77
CA LEU A 215 5.32 -3.79 -0.46
C LEU A 215 4.34 -3.69 -1.63
N ASN A 216 4.82 -3.60 -2.88
CA ASN A 216 3.98 -3.47 -4.07
C ASN A 216 3.07 -4.67 -4.38
N LYS A 217 3.27 -5.81 -3.72
CA LYS A 217 2.35 -6.96 -3.83
C LYS A 217 1.01 -6.73 -3.16
N ASN A 218 0.99 -5.98 -2.06
CA ASN A 218 -0.22 -5.81 -1.24
C ASN A 218 -0.60 -4.34 -1.03
N PHE A 219 0.38 -3.43 -1.19
CA PHE A 219 0.27 -2.01 -0.91
C PHE A 219 0.83 -1.24 -2.10
N ARG A 220 0.51 0.04 -2.25
CA ARG A 220 1.04 0.85 -3.36
C ARG A 220 2.12 1.77 -2.82
N VAL A 221 3.35 1.54 -3.22
CA VAL A 221 4.55 2.27 -2.78
C VAL A 221 5.40 2.63 -4.01
N ARG A 222 5.95 3.84 -4.06
CA ARG A 222 6.75 4.32 -5.19
C ARG A 222 7.95 5.17 -4.77
N ASP A 223 8.85 5.41 -5.71
CA ASP A 223 9.97 6.34 -5.57
C ASP A 223 10.86 6.04 -4.35
N MET A 224 11.17 4.76 -4.14
CA MET A 224 12.01 4.33 -3.01
C MET A 224 13.49 4.60 -3.29
N SER A 225 14.14 5.26 -2.34
CA SER A 225 15.59 5.51 -2.30
C SER A 225 16.11 5.28 -0.88
N TRP A 226 17.43 5.20 -0.71
CA TRP A 226 18.04 5.11 0.62
C TRP A 226 19.05 6.22 0.88
N GLU A 227 19.13 6.66 2.13
CA GLU A 227 20.08 7.65 2.68
C GLU A 227 21.11 6.97 3.60
#